data_AF-A0A2K9DAQ3-F1
#
_entry.id   AF-A0A2K9DAQ3-F1
#
_cell.length_a   1.000
_cell.length_b   1.000
_cell.length_c   1.000
_cell.angle_alpha   90.00
_cell.angle_beta   90.00
_cell.angle_gamma   90.00
#
_symmetry.space_group_name_H-M   'P 1'
#
loop_
_entity.id
_entity.type
_entity.pdbx_description
1 polymer ?
#
loop_
_entity_poly.entity_id
_entity_poly.type
_entity_poly.pdbx_seq_one_letter_code
_entity_poly.pdbx_strand_id
1 'polypeptide(L)'
;MTAVSSGAGSPAPATVSTLTLSTFVVGSMVGAGVFSLPGTFAAQTGVVGSLVAWAVAGTGMLMLALVFQRLAARRPELDAGVYSYARAGFGRYLGFLSAFGYWASACAGNVFYWVFIMSTVGAVLPAVAGGDTPVAVAVSSAGLWTFFLLVRRGTREAAAVNRIVSVAKVLPIVVFVFLCLFAFDPAVFAANLSGPGDVPLYDQVRGTLLVTVFAFIGVEGASAYSRHARRRRDIGRATVLGFLSVLAIFLSVTIVSFGILPRERIAQLAQPSMAGVLAEVVGPWGAGFVGVALIVAVLGAYLSWTLMAAEVLLVAARDGDLPPVFARTNARDVPVGALTMSTLLVQALLIVVLFSTNAFDVALSLTSAFALIPYVLTAGYGLRVALADARSDGSRAVAGALVVAACATAYTLFLLAAAGGQYLLLAMLVLVPGTLLFALARRRRGDRVFQRGEWVVFAVAVAAALAAAVLLSVGAIEI
;
A
#
# COMPACT_ATOMS: atom_id res chain seq x y z
N MET A 1 -38.41 52.40 -1.82
CA MET A 1 -36.99 52.69 -1.54
C MET A 1 -36.77 52.36 -0.07
N THR A 2 -35.93 51.42 0.38
CA THR A 2 -34.64 50.92 -0.14
C THR A 2 -34.29 49.57 0.52
N ALA A 3 -33.79 48.67 -0.32
CA ALA A 3 -32.72 47.66 -0.12
C ALA A 3 -32.63 46.85 1.19
N VAL A 4 -32.96 45.55 1.08
CA VAL A 4 -32.40 44.47 1.90
C VAL A 4 -31.03 44.11 1.33
N SER A 5 -29.98 44.20 2.14
CA SER A 5 -28.61 43.84 1.79
C SER A 5 -28.45 42.31 1.69
N SER A 6 -27.82 41.90 0.60
CA SER A 6 -27.49 40.53 0.22
C SER A 6 -26.59 39.83 1.24
N GLY A 7 -26.98 38.61 1.62
CA GLY A 7 -26.21 37.72 2.49
C GLY A 7 -24.83 37.40 1.92
N ALA A 8 -23.82 37.44 2.80
CA ALA A 8 -22.47 37.01 2.52
C ALA A 8 -22.46 35.53 2.14
N GLY A 9 -22.10 35.24 0.89
CA GLY A 9 -21.92 33.87 0.40
C GLY A 9 -20.80 33.17 1.17
N SER A 10 -21.05 31.93 1.58
CA SER A 10 -20.02 31.03 2.11
C SER A 10 -18.84 30.95 1.12
N PRO A 11 -17.58 30.94 1.58
CA PRO A 11 -16.44 30.88 0.69
C PRO A 11 -16.51 29.61 -0.16
N ALA A 12 -16.40 29.76 -1.49
CA ALA A 12 -16.32 28.64 -2.41
C ALA A 12 -15.16 27.70 -2.01
N PRO A 13 -15.35 26.37 -2.05
CA PRO A 13 -14.30 25.43 -1.65
C PRO A 13 -13.03 25.68 -2.49
N ALA A 14 -11.90 25.85 -1.81
CA ALA A 14 -10.62 26.13 -2.44
C ALA A 14 -10.28 25.02 -3.45
N THR A 15 -10.17 25.40 -4.72
CA THR A 15 -10.00 24.43 -5.81
C THR A 15 -8.52 24.16 -6.08
N VAL A 16 -8.11 22.89 -5.96
CA VAL A 16 -6.69 22.47 -6.03
C VAL A 16 -6.23 22.27 -7.48
N SER A 17 -4.99 22.65 -7.81
CA SER A 17 -4.40 22.51 -9.15
C SER A 17 -4.04 21.05 -9.51
N THR A 18 -3.97 20.71 -10.80
CA THR A 18 -3.56 19.37 -11.28
C THR A 18 -2.17 18.98 -10.78
N LEU A 19 -1.22 19.92 -10.75
CA LEU A 19 0.14 19.67 -10.28
C LEU A 19 0.15 19.35 -8.79
N THR A 20 -0.59 20.12 -7.99
CA THR A 20 -0.73 19.89 -6.55
C THR A 20 -1.42 18.54 -6.27
N LEU A 21 -2.46 18.18 -7.03
CA LEU A 21 -3.08 16.86 -6.92
C LEU A 21 -2.09 15.75 -7.28
N SER A 22 -1.26 15.93 -8.32
CA SER A 22 -0.23 14.96 -8.70
C SER A 22 0.79 14.77 -7.58
N THR A 23 1.20 15.84 -6.90
CA THR A 23 2.12 15.74 -5.75
C THR A 23 1.52 14.99 -4.57
N PHE A 24 0.19 15.02 -4.38
CA PHE A 24 -0.47 14.20 -3.37
C PHE A 24 -0.47 12.71 -3.74
N VAL A 25 -0.66 12.39 -5.03
CA VAL A 25 -0.53 11.00 -5.54
C VAL A 25 0.89 10.49 -5.36
N VAL A 26 1.90 11.30 -5.69
CA VAL A 26 3.30 10.95 -5.45
C VAL A 26 3.54 10.74 -3.96
N GLY A 27 3.04 11.63 -3.10
CA GLY A 27 3.23 11.52 -1.65
C GLY A 27 2.53 10.30 -1.01
N SER A 28 1.44 9.79 -1.60
CA SER A 28 0.73 8.60 -1.11
C SER A 28 1.41 7.30 -1.53
N MET A 29 1.96 7.22 -2.74
CA MET A 29 2.68 6.03 -3.23
C MET A 29 4.14 5.98 -2.77
N VAL A 30 4.84 7.13 -2.75
CA VAL A 30 6.23 7.22 -2.30
C VAL A 30 6.26 7.10 -0.77
N GLY A 31 6.32 5.85 -0.34
CA GLY A 31 6.47 5.45 1.05
C GLY A 31 7.87 4.93 1.32
N ALA A 32 7.93 3.95 2.21
CA ALA A 32 9.16 3.33 2.65
C ALA A 32 9.77 2.37 1.61
N GLY A 33 8.94 1.73 0.78
CA GLY A 33 9.38 0.66 -0.12
C GLY A 33 10.51 1.08 -1.08
N VAL A 34 10.49 2.33 -1.55
CA VAL A 34 11.50 2.86 -2.49
C VAL A 34 12.94 2.71 -2.00
N PHE A 35 13.17 2.90 -0.70
CA PHE A 35 14.50 2.83 -0.08
C PHE A 35 15.07 1.40 -0.03
N SER A 36 14.21 0.40 -0.24
CA SER A 36 14.56 -1.02 -0.24
C SER A 36 14.61 -1.66 -1.62
N LEU A 37 14.16 -0.94 -2.66
CA LEU A 37 14.06 -1.46 -4.03
C LEU A 37 15.37 -2.00 -4.59
N PRO A 38 16.55 -1.37 -4.37
CA PRO A 38 17.80 -1.88 -4.92
C PRO A 38 18.09 -3.33 -4.50
N GLY A 39 18.08 -3.61 -3.20
CA GLY A 39 18.37 -4.93 -2.64
C GLY A 39 17.31 -5.96 -2.98
N THR A 40 16.03 -5.60 -2.84
CA THR A 40 14.91 -6.52 -3.11
C THR A 40 14.83 -6.94 -4.57
N PHE A 41 15.11 -6.04 -5.52
CA PHE A 41 15.18 -6.40 -6.93
C PHE A 41 16.45 -7.19 -7.26
N ALA A 42 17.61 -6.77 -6.75
CA ALA A 42 18.87 -7.46 -7.03
C ALA A 42 18.86 -8.92 -6.52
N ALA A 43 18.14 -9.20 -5.43
CA ALA A 43 17.94 -10.56 -4.94
C ALA A 43 17.19 -11.47 -5.93
N GLN A 44 16.23 -10.91 -6.68
CA GLN A 44 15.33 -11.68 -7.55
C GLN A 44 15.71 -11.64 -9.03
N THR A 45 16.39 -10.59 -9.49
CA THR A 45 16.59 -10.32 -10.92
C THR A 45 17.82 -9.44 -11.18
N GLY A 46 18.27 -9.43 -12.44
CA GLY A 46 19.19 -8.42 -13.00
C GLY A 46 18.44 -7.28 -13.68
N VAL A 47 19.14 -6.49 -14.50
CA VAL A 47 18.58 -5.32 -15.20
C VAL A 47 17.42 -5.72 -16.12
N VAL A 48 17.58 -6.76 -16.95
CA VAL A 48 16.56 -7.14 -17.95
C VAL A 48 15.26 -7.56 -17.27
N GLY A 49 15.34 -8.47 -16.28
CA GLY A 49 14.15 -8.88 -15.54
C GLY A 49 13.55 -7.76 -14.69
N SER A 50 14.35 -6.81 -14.20
CA SER A 50 13.85 -5.61 -13.51
C SER A 50 13.01 -4.72 -14.43
N LEU A 51 13.47 -4.50 -15.68
CA LEU A 51 12.72 -3.73 -16.67
C LEU A 51 11.42 -4.42 -17.04
N VAL A 52 11.44 -5.75 -17.24
CA VAL A 52 10.24 -6.54 -17.53
C VAL A 52 9.28 -6.49 -16.34
N ALA A 53 9.78 -6.66 -15.12
CA ALA A 53 8.99 -6.58 -13.89
C ALA A 53 8.31 -5.21 -13.75
N TRP A 54 9.05 -4.11 -13.93
CA TRP A 54 8.48 -2.76 -13.90
C TRP A 54 7.49 -2.51 -15.05
N ALA A 55 7.73 -3.06 -16.24
CA ALA A 55 6.79 -2.94 -17.35
C ALA A 55 5.47 -3.66 -17.06
N VAL A 56 5.53 -4.89 -16.56
CA VAL A 56 4.35 -5.68 -16.17
C VAL A 56 3.62 -5.01 -15.00
N ALA A 57 4.34 -4.70 -13.92
CA ALA A 57 3.75 -4.13 -12.72
C ALA A 57 3.24 -2.70 -12.94
N GLY A 58 4.03 -1.86 -13.61
CA GLY A 58 3.68 -0.49 -13.96
C GLY A 58 2.46 -0.42 -14.88
N THR A 59 2.40 -1.26 -15.92
CA THR A 59 1.24 -1.31 -16.81
C THR A 59 0.00 -1.80 -16.07
N GLY A 60 0.12 -2.89 -15.31
CA GLY A 60 -0.98 -3.46 -14.55
C GLY A 60 -1.57 -2.51 -13.51
N MET A 61 -0.69 -1.87 -12.71
CA MET A 61 -1.10 -0.88 -11.71
C MET A 61 -1.63 0.40 -12.34
N LEU A 62 -1.13 0.83 -13.50
CA LEU A 62 -1.71 1.95 -14.25
C LEU A 62 -3.15 1.63 -14.68
N MET A 63 -3.42 0.41 -15.16
CA MET A 63 -4.78 0.00 -15.51
C MET A 63 -5.70 0.06 -14.29
N LEU A 64 -5.23 -0.41 -13.13
CA LEU A 64 -5.97 -0.32 -11.87
C LEU A 64 -6.21 1.14 -11.43
N ALA A 65 -5.21 2.02 -11.56
CA ALA A 65 -5.33 3.45 -11.28
C ALA A 65 -6.41 4.12 -12.14
N LEU A 66 -6.46 3.77 -13.43
CA LEU A 66 -7.49 4.25 -14.36
C LEU A 66 -8.88 3.71 -14.02
N VAL A 67 -8.99 2.49 -13.47
CA VAL A 67 -10.25 1.96 -12.92
C VAL A 67 -10.71 2.81 -11.74
N PHE A 68 -9.85 3.08 -10.75
CA PHE A 68 -10.17 3.96 -9.62
C PHE A 68 -10.64 5.35 -10.08
N GLN A 69 -9.92 5.95 -11.03
CA GLN A 69 -10.26 7.25 -11.59
C GLN A 69 -11.66 7.25 -12.22
N ARG A 70 -11.98 6.24 -13.02
CA ARG A 70 -13.27 6.15 -13.70
C ARG A 70 -14.41 5.86 -12.76
N LEU A 71 -14.20 4.98 -11.78
CA LEU A 71 -15.18 4.72 -10.74
C LEU A 71 -15.48 5.97 -9.92
N ALA A 72 -14.46 6.75 -9.55
CA ALA A 72 -14.66 8.03 -8.86
C ALA A 72 -15.47 9.04 -9.71
N ALA A 73 -15.36 8.98 -11.04
CA ALA A 73 -16.12 9.85 -11.94
C ALA A 73 -17.56 9.36 -12.20
N ARG A 74 -17.75 8.05 -12.36
CA ARG A 74 -19.03 7.40 -12.71
C ARG A 74 -19.91 7.09 -11.50
N ARG A 75 -19.29 6.85 -10.35
CA ARG A 75 -19.93 6.48 -9.07
C ARG A 75 -19.51 7.44 -7.95
N PRO A 76 -19.77 8.76 -8.10
CA PRO A 76 -19.37 9.75 -7.09
C PRO A 76 -20.07 9.57 -5.74
N GLU A 77 -21.19 8.83 -5.70
CA GLU A 77 -21.94 8.50 -4.49
C GLU A 77 -21.25 7.45 -3.59
N LEU A 78 -20.27 6.72 -4.13
CA LEU A 78 -19.56 5.67 -3.41
C LEU A 78 -18.35 6.25 -2.67
N ASP A 79 -18.62 6.93 -1.56
CA ASP A 79 -17.60 7.41 -0.63
C ASP A 79 -16.89 6.20 0.05
N ALA A 80 -15.55 6.25 0.18
CA ALA A 80 -14.65 5.16 0.63
C ALA A 80 -14.31 4.06 -0.41
N GLY A 81 -13.84 4.52 -1.59
CA GLY A 81 -13.48 3.76 -2.79
C GLY A 81 -13.33 2.24 -2.65
N VAL A 82 -12.23 1.75 -2.07
CA VAL A 82 -11.92 0.31 -2.07
C VAL A 82 -13.00 -0.55 -1.36
N TYR A 83 -13.57 -0.04 -0.27
CA TYR A 83 -14.67 -0.69 0.44
C TYR A 83 -16.01 -0.55 -0.31
N SER A 84 -16.36 0.69 -0.69
CA SER A 84 -17.66 1.01 -1.27
C SER A 84 -17.85 0.38 -2.65
N TYR A 85 -16.80 0.29 -3.47
CA TYR A 85 -16.81 -0.40 -4.76
C TYR A 85 -17.02 -1.90 -4.62
N ALA A 86 -16.31 -2.55 -3.70
CA ALA A 86 -16.49 -3.98 -3.43
C ALA A 86 -17.90 -4.28 -2.93
N ARG A 87 -18.41 -3.46 -1.99
CA ARG A 87 -19.76 -3.58 -1.44
C ARG A 87 -20.85 -3.43 -2.51
N ALA A 88 -20.74 -2.38 -3.33
CA ALA A 88 -21.69 -2.10 -4.40
C ALA A 88 -21.66 -3.18 -5.50
N GLY A 89 -20.50 -3.76 -5.76
CA GLY A 89 -20.31 -4.77 -6.81
C GLY A 89 -20.70 -6.19 -6.42
N PHE A 90 -20.42 -6.58 -5.17
CA PHE A 90 -20.41 -7.99 -4.78
C PHE A 90 -21.14 -8.30 -3.46
N GLY A 91 -21.80 -7.31 -2.85
CA GLY A 91 -22.57 -7.50 -1.63
C GLY A 91 -21.77 -7.20 -0.36
N ARG A 92 -22.42 -7.41 0.79
CA ARG A 92 -21.93 -6.88 2.08
C ARG A 92 -20.74 -7.64 2.60
N TYR A 93 -20.70 -8.97 2.45
CA TYR A 93 -19.59 -9.76 2.97
C TYR A 93 -18.29 -9.53 2.20
N LEU A 94 -18.35 -9.47 0.86
CA LEU A 94 -17.18 -9.13 0.04
C LEU A 94 -16.77 -7.67 0.22
N GLY A 95 -17.72 -6.75 0.44
CA GLY A 95 -17.44 -5.40 0.93
C GLY A 95 -16.66 -5.41 2.25
N PHE A 96 -17.13 -6.19 3.24
CA PHE A 96 -16.43 -6.36 4.52
C PHE A 96 -15.01 -6.92 4.34
N LEU A 97 -14.83 -7.99 3.54
CA LEU A 97 -13.49 -8.55 3.27
C LEU A 97 -12.57 -7.54 2.58
N SER A 98 -13.10 -6.69 1.69
CA SER A 98 -12.36 -5.60 1.09
C SER A 98 -11.90 -4.57 2.13
N ALA A 99 -12.81 -4.10 2.99
CA ALA A 99 -12.47 -3.16 4.07
C ALA A 99 -11.47 -3.74 5.07
N PHE A 100 -11.71 -4.99 5.51
CA PHE A 100 -10.90 -5.66 6.52
C PHE A 100 -9.53 -6.06 5.97
N GLY A 101 -9.45 -6.48 4.70
CA GLY A 101 -8.19 -6.71 4.00
C GLY A 101 -7.40 -5.42 3.81
N TYR A 102 -8.05 -4.33 3.40
CA TYR A 102 -7.38 -3.04 3.29
C TYR A 102 -6.86 -2.53 4.64
N TRP A 103 -7.67 -2.68 5.69
CA TRP A 103 -7.26 -2.37 7.06
C TRP A 103 -6.07 -3.22 7.53
N ALA A 104 -6.11 -4.53 7.31
CA ALA A 104 -5.04 -5.45 7.67
C ALA A 104 -3.75 -5.16 6.88
N SER A 105 -3.87 -4.82 5.60
CA SER A 105 -2.77 -4.37 4.74
C SER A 105 -2.09 -3.13 5.32
N ALA A 106 -2.88 -2.11 5.68
CA ALA A 106 -2.35 -0.90 6.31
C ALA A 106 -1.66 -1.20 7.65
N CYS A 107 -2.19 -2.12 8.45
CA CYS A 107 -1.56 -2.56 9.70
C CYS A 107 -0.24 -3.30 9.46
N ALA A 108 -0.19 -4.24 8.51
CA ALA A 108 1.05 -4.91 8.12
C ALA A 108 2.09 -3.91 7.56
N GLY A 109 1.65 -2.90 6.80
CA GLY A 109 2.53 -1.86 6.28
C GLY A 109 3.12 -0.98 7.39
N ASN A 110 2.33 -0.74 8.45
CA ASN A 110 2.79 -0.06 9.65
C ASN A 110 3.81 -0.89 10.46
N VAL A 111 3.71 -2.23 10.43
CA VAL A 111 4.73 -3.12 11.01
C VAL A 111 6.03 -3.00 10.22
N PHE A 112 5.93 -3.07 8.88
CA PHE A 112 7.07 -2.88 7.98
C PHE A 112 7.80 -1.56 8.28
N TYR A 113 7.06 -0.47 8.48
CA TYR A 113 7.64 0.84 8.82
C TYR A 113 8.48 0.81 10.10
N TRP A 114 8.01 0.15 11.16
CA TRP A 114 8.77 0.04 12.41
C TRP A 114 10.01 -0.83 12.26
N VAL A 115 9.87 -2.01 11.61
CA VAL A 115 11.01 -2.90 11.30
C VAL A 115 12.06 -2.15 10.50
N PHE A 116 11.65 -1.36 9.51
CA PHE A 116 12.54 -0.64 8.63
C PHE A 116 13.25 0.54 9.33
N ILE A 117 12.56 1.25 10.22
CA ILE A 117 13.18 2.26 11.10
C ILE A 117 14.24 1.59 11.98
N MET A 118 13.90 0.47 12.64
CA MET A 118 14.84 -0.23 13.52
C MET A 118 16.04 -0.78 12.75
N SER A 119 15.85 -1.36 11.57
CA SER A 119 16.94 -1.81 10.68
C SER A 119 17.86 -0.63 10.32
N THR A 120 17.29 0.54 10.03
CA THR A 120 18.06 1.76 9.75
C THR A 120 18.87 2.22 10.96
N VAL A 121 18.26 2.27 12.14
CA VAL A 121 18.95 2.62 13.40
C VAL A 121 20.00 1.57 13.76
N GLY A 122 19.78 0.31 13.38
CA GLY A 122 20.67 -0.83 13.56
C GLY A 122 22.07 -0.64 12.98
N ALA A 123 22.20 0.21 11.94
CA ALA A 123 23.50 0.59 11.38
C ALA A 123 24.39 1.34 12.37
N VAL A 124 23.80 2.01 13.37
CA VAL A 124 24.51 2.76 14.41
C VAL A 124 24.40 2.07 15.77
N LEU A 125 23.27 1.42 16.06
CA LEU A 125 23.00 0.72 17.31
C LEU A 125 22.74 -0.78 17.04
N PRO A 126 23.76 -1.64 17.12
CA PRO A 126 23.64 -3.06 16.77
C PRO A 126 22.55 -3.82 17.54
N ALA A 127 22.17 -3.36 18.74
CA ALA A 127 21.11 -3.98 19.54
C ALA A 127 19.73 -4.02 18.83
N VAL A 128 19.49 -3.15 17.84
CA VAL A 128 18.25 -3.10 17.06
C VAL A 128 18.44 -3.47 15.58
N ALA A 129 19.61 -4.02 15.21
CA ALA A 129 19.92 -4.45 13.85
C ALA A 129 18.90 -5.48 13.32
N GLY A 130 18.60 -5.45 12.02
CA GLY A 130 17.61 -6.34 11.40
C GLY A 130 16.14 -5.96 11.66
N GLY A 131 15.86 -5.23 12.74
CA GLY A 131 14.51 -4.79 13.10
C GLY A 131 13.61 -5.89 13.69
N ASP A 132 14.18 -7.08 13.92
CA ASP A 132 13.56 -8.31 14.43
C ASP A 132 14.07 -8.72 15.81
N THR A 133 15.04 -8.00 16.37
CA THR A 133 15.53 -8.29 17.73
C THR A 133 14.49 -7.97 18.81
N PRO A 134 14.54 -8.62 19.99
CA PRO A 134 13.67 -8.28 21.11
C PRO A 134 13.73 -6.79 21.50
N VAL A 135 14.91 -6.18 21.40
CA VAL A 135 15.09 -4.74 21.68
C VAL A 135 14.43 -3.89 20.59
N ALA A 136 14.60 -4.25 19.31
CA ALA A 136 13.96 -3.55 18.19
C ALA A 136 12.43 -3.58 18.32
N VAL A 137 11.86 -4.73 18.66
CA VAL A 137 10.41 -4.88 18.85
C VAL A 137 9.93 -4.14 20.09
N ALA A 138 10.68 -4.12 21.19
CA ALA A 138 10.33 -3.34 22.38
C ALA A 138 10.31 -1.83 22.09
N VAL A 139 11.33 -1.31 21.41
CA VAL A 139 11.41 0.10 21.00
C VAL A 139 10.30 0.45 20.00
N SER A 140 10.06 -0.41 19.01
CA SER A 140 8.96 -0.25 18.04
C SER A 140 7.59 -0.25 18.73
N SER A 141 7.40 -1.11 19.73
CA SER A 141 6.17 -1.18 20.53
C SER A 141 5.98 0.12 21.33
N ALA A 142 7.03 0.61 21.99
CA ALA A 142 6.98 1.90 22.69
C ALA A 142 6.64 3.06 21.73
N GLY A 143 7.24 3.07 20.54
CA GLY A 143 6.93 4.02 19.47
C GLY A 143 5.48 3.94 18.98
N LEU A 144 4.99 2.73 18.72
CA LEU A 144 3.61 2.44 18.33
C LEU A 144 2.60 3.01 19.33
N TRP A 145 2.77 2.73 20.63
CA TRP A 145 1.87 3.23 21.67
C TRP A 145 1.99 4.75 21.89
N THR A 146 3.18 5.31 21.70
CA THR A 146 3.39 6.76 21.71
C THR A 146 2.60 7.43 20.58
N PHE A 147 2.68 6.88 19.36
CA PHE A 147 1.89 7.33 18.22
C PHE A 147 0.39 7.17 18.46
N PHE A 148 -0.05 6.06 19.05
CA PHE A 148 -1.45 5.86 19.44
C PHE A 148 -1.95 6.99 20.37
N LEU A 149 -1.18 7.32 21.40
CA LEU A 149 -1.54 8.40 22.34
C LEU A 149 -1.55 9.77 21.67
N LEU A 150 -0.60 10.03 20.77
CA LEU A 150 -0.54 11.26 19.99
C LEU A 150 -1.77 11.40 19.08
N VAL A 151 -2.08 10.38 18.27
CA VAL A 151 -3.22 10.39 17.35
C VAL A 151 -4.54 10.49 18.12
N ARG A 152 -4.66 9.79 19.26
CA ARG A 152 -5.84 9.89 20.14
C ARG A 152 -6.07 11.30 20.68
N ARG A 153 -5.02 12.12 20.83
CA ARG A 153 -5.11 13.54 21.23
C ARG A 153 -5.53 14.48 20.11
N GLY A 154 -5.88 13.96 18.93
CA GLY A 154 -6.39 14.71 17.79
C GLY A 154 -5.29 15.02 16.78
N THR A 155 -5.68 15.13 15.52
CA THR A 155 -4.76 15.21 14.36
C THR A 155 -4.80 16.57 13.66
N ARG A 156 -5.35 17.61 14.30
CA ARG A 156 -5.44 18.95 13.70
C ARG A 156 -4.07 19.54 13.31
N GLU A 157 -3.02 19.20 14.03
CA GLU A 157 -1.62 19.58 13.72
C GLU A 157 -0.98 18.70 12.60
N ALA A 158 -1.51 17.51 12.33
CA ALA A 158 -0.92 16.54 11.40
C ALA A 158 -0.93 17.00 9.93
N ALA A 159 -1.88 17.86 9.56
CA ALA A 159 -2.00 18.36 8.19
C ALA A 159 -0.81 19.24 7.77
N ALA A 160 -0.21 19.99 8.70
CA ALA A 160 0.97 20.83 8.43
C ALA A 160 2.24 19.98 8.29
N VAL A 161 2.39 18.95 9.12
CA VAL A 161 3.52 18.00 9.10
C VAL A 161 3.62 17.28 7.76
N ASN A 162 2.49 16.91 7.14
CA ASN A 162 2.47 16.19 5.86
C ASN A 162 3.11 16.94 4.68
N ARG A 163 3.11 18.28 4.66
CA ARG A 163 3.80 19.04 3.58
C ARG A 163 5.32 18.91 3.70
N ILE A 164 5.86 19.05 4.90
CA ILE A 164 7.30 18.93 5.17
C ILE A 164 7.76 17.50 4.86
N VAL A 165 7.00 16.51 5.32
CA VAL A 165 7.25 15.09 5.05
C VAL A 165 7.27 14.80 3.54
N SER A 166 6.36 15.40 2.76
CA SER A 166 6.28 15.14 1.31
C SER A 166 7.55 15.58 0.57
N VAL A 167 8.10 16.75 0.91
CA VAL A 167 9.37 17.22 0.34
C VAL A 167 10.54 16.36 0.85
N ALA A 168 10.55 16.05 2.15
CA ALA A 168 11.58 15.23 2.79
C ALA A 168 11.65 13.79 2.25
N LYS A 169 10.56 13.30 1.63
CA LYS A 169 10.51 11.99 0.96
C LYS A 169 11.18 11.98 -0.41
N VAL A 170 10.82 12.94 -1.27
CA VAL A 170 11.20 12.92 -2.68
C VAL A 170 12.62 13.42 -2.89
N LEU A 171 13.03 14.45 -2.15
CA LEU A 171 14.33 15.08 -2.33
C LEU A 171 15.51 14.09 -2.16
N PRO A 172 15.58 13.26 -1.11
CA PRO A 172 16.68 12.30 -0.94
C PRO A 172 16.76 11.26 -2.06
N ILE A 173 15.62 10.89 -2.64
CA ILE A 173 15.56 9.96 -3.76
C ILE A 173 16.11 10.59 -5.03
N VAL A 174 15.74 11.84 -5.31
CA VAL A 174 16.28 12.58 -6.46
C VAL A 174 17.79 12.78 -6.32
N VAL A 175 18.27 13.14 -5.12
CA VAL A 175 19.70 13.28 -4.83
C VAL A 175 20.43 11.96 -5.05
N PHE A 176 19.89 10.85 -4.56
CA PHE A 176 20.44 9.51 -4.78
C PHE A 176 20.57 9.17 -6.27
N VAL A 177 19.48 9.33 -7.03
CA VAL A 177 19.47 9.02 -8.48
C VAL A 177 20.51 9.88 -9.19
N PHE A 178 20.56 11.18 -8.89
CA PHE A 178 21.54 12.09 -9.49
C PHE A 178 22.97 11.65 -9.18
N LEU A 179 23.33 11.45 -7.91
CA LEU A 179 24.69 11.04 -7.52
C LEU A 179 25.10 9.70 -8.13
N CYS A 180 24.19 8.71 -8.16
CA CYS A 180 24.46 7.42 -8.79
C CYS A 180 24.66 7.55 -10.30
N LEU A 181 23.96 8.46 -10.98
CA LEU A 181 24.17 8.69 -12.42
C LEU A 181 25.58 9.23 -12.73
N PHE A 182 26.15 10.08 -11.85
CA PHE A 182 27.52 10.58 -12.03
C PHE A 182 28.59 9.53 -11.73
N ALA A 183 28.29 8.58 -10.85
CA ALA A 183 29.20 7.49 -10.48
C ALA A 183 28.90 6.18 -11.22
N PHE A 184 28.05 6.22 -12.24
CA PHE A 184 27.58 5.05 -12.96
C PHE A 184 28.71 4.41 -13.76
N ASP A 185 28.95 3.11 -13.56
CA ASP A 185 29.90 2.33 -14.34
C ASP A 185 29.16 1.43 -15.36
N PRO A 186 29.30 1.71 -16.68
CA PRO A 186 28.69 0.90 -17.72
C PRO A 186 29.15 -0.56 -17.74
N ALA A 187 30.36 -0.87 -17.28
CA ALA A 187 30.88 -2.23 -17.24
C ALA A 187 30.21 -3.05 -16.13
N VAL A 188 30.03 -2.47 -14.95
CA VAL A 188 29.27 -3.08 -13.85
C VAL A 188 27.82 -3.27 -14.25
N PHE A 189 27.23 -2.26 -14.90
CA PHE A 189 25.86 -2.36 -15.41
C PHE A 189 25.69 -3.50 -16.44
N ALA A 190 26.63 -3.63 -17.39
CA ALA A 190 26.62 -4.70 -18.38
C ALA A 190 26.74 -6.08 -17.74
N ALA A 191 27.56 -6.21 -16.69
CA ALA A 191 27.68 -7.46 -15.93
C ALA A 191 26.39 -7.84 -15.19
N ASN A 192 25.57 -6.85 -14.82
CA ASN A 192 24.30 -7.04 -14.12
C ASN A 192 23.07 -7.23 -15.05
N LEU A 193 23.27 -7.38 -16.36
CA LEU A 193 22.17 -7.53 -17.32
C LEU A 193 21.29 -8.76 -17.03
N SER A 194 21.94 -9.90 -16.77
CA SER A 194 21.29 -11.16 -16.40
C SER A 194 21.00 -11.24 -14.90
N GLY A 195 19.92 -11.94 -14.56
CA GLY A 195 19.59 -12.25 -13.17
C GLY A 195 20.35 -13.45 -12.60
N PRO A 196 19.93 -13.94 -11.41
CA PRO A 196 20.60 -15.05 -10.74
C PRO A 196 20.56 -16.35 -11.55
N GLY A 197 21.73 -16.84 -11.97
CA GLY A 197 21.93 -18.18 -12.53
C GLY A 197 20.98 -18.55 -13.68
N ASP A 198 20.60 -19.82 -13.74
CA ASP A 198 19.68 -20.38 -14.74
C ASP A 198 18.18 -20.19 -14.36
N VAL A 199 17.86 -19.26 -13.45
CA VAL A 199 16.47 -19.01 -13.05
C VAL A 199 15.70 -18.41 -14.24
N PRO A 200 14.58 -19.02 -14.67
CA PRO A 200 13.80 -18.48 -15.79
C PRO A 200 13.32 -17.05 -15.53
N LEU A 201 13.29 -16.24 -16.57
CA LEU A 201 12.81 -14.84 -16.49
C LEU A 201 11.43 -14.72 -15.85
N TYR A 202 10.55 -15.69 -16.09
CA TYR A 202 9.22 -15.75 -15.47
C TYR A 202 9.31 -15.78 -13.94
N ASP A 203 10.17 -16.62 -13.37
CA ASP A 203 10.33 -16.76 -11.92
C ASP A 203 11.02 -15.53 -11.31
N GLN A 204 12.00 -14.95 -12.02
CA GLN A 204 12.63 -13.68 -11.62
C GLN A 204 11.59 -12.55 -11.52
N VAL A 205 10.76 -12.39 -12.55
CA VAL A 205 9.69 -11.38 -12.56
C VAL A 205 8.68 -11.68 -11.47
N ARG A 206 8.25 -12.94 -11.33
CA ARG A 206 7.31 -13.38 -10.29
C ARG A 206 7.80 -13.04 -8.89
N GLY A 207 9.09 -13.25 -8.59
CA GLY A 207 9.70 -12.95 -7.30
C GLY A 207 9.64 -11.47 -6.90
N THR A 208 9.55 -10.56 -7.88
CA THR A 208 9.44 -9.10 -7.62
C THR A 208 8.01 -8.60 -7.44
N LEU A 209 7.00 -9.41 -7.74
CA LEU A 209 5.61 -8.91 -7.84
C LEU A 209 5.08 -8.36 -6.52
N LEU A 210 5.29 -9.04 -5.39
CA LEU A 210 4.84 -8.53 -4.08
C LEU A 210 5.53 -7.21 -3.71
N VAL A 211 6.82 -7.07 -4.02
CA VAL A 211 7.56 -5.82 -3.83
C VAL A 211 6.96 -4.70 -4.68
N THR A 212 6.62 -4.97 -5.93
CA THR A 212 5.98 -3.96 -6.79
C THR A 212 4.57 -3.61 -6.34
N VAL A 213 3.78 -4.59 -5.86
CA VAL A 213 2.47 -4.33 -5.26
C VAL A 213 2.63 -3.39 -4.07
N PHE A 214 3.50 -3.74 -3.12
CA PHE A 214 3.80 -2.90 -1.96
C PHE A 214 4.19 -1.47 -2.36
N ALA A 215 5.08 -1.33 -3.36
CA ALA A 215 5.56 -0.05 -3.83
C ALA A 215 4.44 0.84 -4.42
N PHE A 216 3.43 0.23 -5.05
CA PHE A 216 2.32 0.96 -5.68
C PHE A 216 1.05 1.06 -4.81
N ILE A 217 1.02 0.45 -3.63
CA ILE A 217 -0.06 0.67 -2.66
C ILE A 217 -0.11 2.18 -2.32
N GLY A 218 -1.32 2.75 -2.31
CA GLY A 218 -1.54 4.19 -2.19
C GLY A 218 -1.97 4.85 -3.50
N VAL A 219 -2.05 4.11 -4.61
CA VAL A 219 -2.63 4.55 -5.88
C VAL A 219 -4.09 5.01 -5.78
N GLU A 220 -4.84 4.37 -4.88
CA GLU A 220 -6.21 4.70 -4.52
C GLU A 220 -6.32 6.06 -3.81
N GLY A 221 -5.23 6.58 -3.23
CA GLY A 221 -5.19 7.88 -2.56
C GLY A 221 -5.63 9.03 -3.47
N ALA A 222 -5.36 8.93 -4.78
CA ALA A 222 -5.82 9.91 -5.77
C ALA A 222 -7.35 10.05 -5.81
N SER A 223 -8.07 8.95 -5.59
CA SER A 223 -9.54 8.93 -5.55
C SER A 223 -10.10 9.54 -4.26
N ALA A 224 -9.37 9.43 -3.13
CA ALA A 224 -9.76 10.01 -1.85
C ALA A 224 -9.73 11.55 -1.87
N TYR A 225 -8.83 12.16 -2.64
CA TYR A 225 -8.75 13.61 -2.81
C TYR A 225 -9.64 14.18 -3.92
N SER A 226 -10.40 13.33 -4.61
CA SER A 226 -11.29 13.71 -5.73
C SER A 226 -12.30 14.80 -5.37
N ARG A 227 -12.75 14.84 -4.11
CA ARG A 227 -13.68 15.85 -3.57
C ARG A 227 -13.13 17.28 -3.56
N HIS A 228 -11.81 17.46 -3.63
CA HIS A 228 -11.14 18.78 -3.54
C HIS A 228 -10.66 19.32 -4.90
N ALA A 229 -10.92 18.60 -6.00
CA ALA A 229 -10.41 18.96 -7.33
C ALA A 229 -11.27 20.02 -8.03
N ARG A 230 -10.60 20.95 -8.75
CA ARG A 230 -11.25 22.03 -9.51
C ARG A 230 -12.14 21.52 -10.65
N ARG A 231 -11.71 20.46 -11.35
CA ARG A 231 -12.46 19.78 -12.41
C ARG A 231 -12.15 18.29 -12.37
N ARG A 232 -13.15 17.43 -12.64
CA ARG A 232 -12.95 15.97 -12.65
C ARG A 232 -11.91 15.48 -13.67
N ARG A 233 -11.76 16.18 -14.80
CA ARG A 233 -10.71 15.89 -15.79
C ARG A 233 -9.29 16.10 -15.26
N ASP A 234 -9.13 16.99 -14.29
CA ASP A 234 -7.83 17.31 -13.69
C ASP A 234 -7.40 16.19 -12.74
N ILE A 235 -8.35 15.44 -12.17
CA ILE A 235 -8.09 14.25 -11.35
C ILE A 235 -7.43 13.16 -12.20
N GLY A 236 -7.99 12.85 -13.38
CA GLY A 236 -7.43 11.82 -14.25
C GLY A 236 -6.02 12.11 -14.73
N ARG A 237 -5.77 13.35 -15.14
CA ARG A 237 -4.41 13.78 -15.51
C ARG A 237 -3.48 13.72 -14.31
N ALA A 238 -3.93 14.14 -13.12
CA ALA A 238 -3.12 14.09 -11.91
C ALA A 238 -2.77 12.66 -11.47
N THR A 239 -3.71 11.71 -11.57
CA THR A 239 -3.47 10.30 -11.27
C THR A 239 -2.43 9.71 -12.21
N VAL A 240 -2.57 9.92 -13.53
CA VAL A 240 -1.62 9.38 -14.52
C VAL A 240 -0.25 10.03 -14.38
N LEU A 241 -0.18 11.36 -14.28
CA LEU A 241 1.10 12.08 -14.10
C LEU A 241 1.79 11.67 -12.80
N GLY A 242 1.03 11.62 -11.69
CA GLY A 242 1.55 11.16 -10.40
C GLY A 242 2.08 9.73 -10.48
N PHE A 243 1.27 8.80 -11.02
CA PHE A 243 1.67 7.40 -11.18
C PHE A 243 2.92 7.24 -12.06
N LEU A 244 2.96 7.88 -13.23
CA LEU A 244 4.12 7.80 -14.13
C LEU A 244 5.37 8.41 -13.51
N SER A 245 5.23 9.49 -12.72
CA SER A 245 6.35 10.08 -11.98
C SER A 245 6.90 9.10 -10.94
N VAL A 246 6.03 8.41 -10.20
CA VAL A 246 6.43 7.41 -9.21
C VAL A 246 7.08 6.20 -9.87
N LEU A 247 6.49 5.68 -10.96
CA LEU A 247 7.07 4.60 -11.75
C LEU A 247 8.47 4.97 -12.25
N ALA A 248 8.65 6.19 -12.77
CA ALA A 248 9.96 6.68 -13.21
C ALA A 248 10.96 6.76 -12.06
N ILE A 249 10.56 7.23 -10.88
CA ILE A 249 11.40 7.28 -9.68
C ILE A 249 11.83 5.87 -9.27
N PHE A 250 10.89 4.94 -9.14
CA PHE A 250 11.20 3.58 -8.70
C PHE A 250 12.09 2.84 -9.69
N LEU A 251 11.77 2.94 -10.98
CA LEU A 251 12.60 2.39 -12.05
C LEU A 251 14.00 3.00 -12.03
N SER A 252 14.12 4.32 -11.86
CA SER A 252 15.42 4.99 -11.78
C SER A 252 16.24 4.48 -10.60
N VAL A 253 15.67 4.44 -9.39
CA VAL A 253 16.36 3.97 -8.18
C VAL A 253 16.87 2.54 -8.34
N THR A 254 16.04 1.64 -8.87
CA THR A 254 16.45 0.25 -9.11
C THR A 254 17.54 0.15 -10.19
N ILE A 255 17.34 0.78 -11.34
CA ILE A 255 18.21 0.60 -12.51
C ILE A 255 19.58 1.25 -12.32
N VAL A 256 19.65 2.46 -11.75
CA VAL A 256 20.96 3.12 -11.50
C VAL A 256 21.79 2.34 -10.49
N SER A 257 21.15 1.66 -9.53
CA SER A 257 21.86 0.86 -8.53
C SER A 257 22.66 -0.28 -9.16
N PHE A 258 22.17 -0.90 -10.25
CA PHE A 258 22.91 -1.92 -10.99
C PHE A 258 24.15 -1.39 -11.72
N GLY A 259 24.30 -0.07 -11.85
CA GLY A 259 25.53 0.54 -12.39
C GLY A 259 26.56 0.88 -11.32
N ILE A 260 26.27 0.65 -10.04
CA ILE A 260 27.17 1.01 -8.92
C ILE A 260 27.87 -0.22 -8.35
N LEU A 261 27.12 -1.30 -8.11
CA LEU A 261 27.62 -2.51 -7.45
C LEU A 261 27.21 -3.77 -8.23
N PRO A 262 27.97 -4.87 -8.15
CA PRO A 262 27.51 -6.17 -8.62
C PRO A 262 26.19 -6.58 -7.93
N ARG A 263 25.28 -7.19 -8.69
CA ARG A 263 23.93 -7.59 -8.26
C ARG A 263 23.96 -8.36 -6.94
N GLU A 264 24.86 -9.34 -6.83
CA GLU A 264 24.99 -10.19 -5.64
C GLU A 264 25.33 -9.37 -4.40
N ARG A 265 26.16 -8.33 -4.56
CA ARG A 265 26.56 -7.42 -3.50
C ARG A 265 25.40 -6.51 -3.09
N ILE A 266 24.60 -6.03 -4.05
CA ILE A 266 23.39 -5.24 -3.80
C ILE A 266 22.36 -6.08 -3.02
N ALA A 267 22.16 -7.34 -3.42
CA ALA A 267 21.21 -8.26 -2.78
C ALA A 267 21.57 -8.56 -1.31
N GLN A 268 22.84 -8.45 -0.95
CA GLN A 268 23.35 -8.68 0.42
C GLN A 268 23.41 -7.40 1.27
N LEU A 269 23.06 -6.23 0.72
CA LEU A 269 23.03 -5.00 1.50
C LEU A 269 21.93 -5.05 2.56
N ALA A 270 22.30 -4.65 3.78
CA ALA A 270 21.33 -4.43 4.85
C ALA A 270 20.29 -3.37 4.43
N GLN A 271 19.05 -3.54 4.91
CA GLN A 271 17.97 -2.60 4.63
C GLN A 271 18.13 -1.32 5.49
N PRO A 272 17.98 -0.11 4.90
CA PRO A 272 17.67 0.20 3.50
C PRO A 272 18.83 0.02 2.53
N SER A 273 18.66 -0.84 1.53
CA SER A 273 19.68 -1.11 0.51
C SER A 273 20.12 0.15 -0.27
N MET A 274 19.24 1.13 -0.46
CA MET A 274 19.58 2.43 -1.06
C MET A 274 20.66 3.19 -0.26
N ALA A 275 20.71 3.03 1.06
CA ALA A 275 21.77 3.63 1.89
C ALA A 275 23.12 2.97 1.62
N GLY A 276 23.14 1.64 1.47
CA GLY A 276 24.35 0.89 1.14
C GLY A 276 24.89 1.22 -0.25
N VAL A 277 24.00 1.33 -1.25
CA VAL A 277 24.39 1.75 -2.61
C VAL A 277 24.97 3.16 -2.59
N LEU A 278 24.33 4.11 -1.90
CA LEU A 278 24.83 5.49 -1.86
C LEU A 278 26.16 5.59 -1.09
N ALA A 279 26.35 4.77 -0.06
CA ALA A 279 27.60 4.75 0.70
C ALA A 279 28.78 4.29 -0.15
N GLU A 280 28.58 3.43 -1.14
CA GLU A 280 29.63 3.06 -2.09
C GLU A 280 30.04 4.25 -2.97
N VAL A 281 29.09 5.13 -3.32
CA VAL A 281 29.34 6.28 -4.20
C VAL A 281 30.02 7.44 -3.47
N VAL A 282 29.53 7.81 -2.29
CA VAL A 282 29.97 9.04 -1.59
C VAL A 282 30.58 8.79 -0.21
N GLY A 283 30.67 7.54 0.23
CA GLY A 283 31.15 7.15 1.55
C GLY A 283 30.06 7.15 2.64
N PRO A 284 30.44 6.91 3.91
CA PRO A 284 29.49 6.62 5.01
C PRO A 284 28.42 7.68 5.27
N TRP A 285 28.69 8.96 4.95
CA TRP A 285 27.70 10.02 5.13
C TRP A 285 26.48 9.83 4.22
N GLY A 286 26.65 9.18 3.06
CA GLY A 286 25.54 8.84 2.15
C GLY A 286 24.54 7.90 2.80
N ALA A 287 25.01 6.89 3.54
CA ALA A 287 24.14 6.01 4.31
C ALA A 287 23.39 6.77 5.41
N GLY A 288 24.09 7.66 6.15
CA GLY A 288 23.45 8.50 7.17
C GLY A 288 22.37 9.43 6.60
N PHE A 289 22.65 10.05 5.45
CA PHE A 289 21.69 10.90 4.72
C PHE A 289 20.42 10.14 4.34
N VAL A 290 20.57 8.96 3.72
CA VAL A 290 19.42 8.11 3.35
C VAL A 290 18.68 7.60 4.59
N GLY A 291 19.40 7.25 5.66
CA GLY A 291 18.80 6.79 6.90
C GLY A 291 17.92 7.83 7.58
N VAL A 292 18.39 9.08 7.71
CA VAL A 292 17.59 10.18 8.26
C VAL A 292 16.38 10.49 7.39
N ALA A 293 16.59 10.55 6.07
CA ALA A 293 15.53 10.73 5.08
C ALA A 293 14.43 9.68 5.21
N LEU A 294 14.81 8.42 5.31
CA LEU A 294 13.91 7.29 5.51
C LEU A 294 13.12 7.45 6.79
N ILE A 295 13.76 7.70 7.94
CA ILE A 295 13.04 7.80 9.22
C ILE A 295 11.95 8.88 9.15
N VAL A 296 12.27 10.06 8.63
CA VAL A 296 11.30 11.16 8.46
C VAL A 296 10.18 10.77 7.49
N ALA A 297 10.53 10.18 6.35
CA ALA A 297 9.58 9.72 5.34
C ALA A 297 8.60 8.68 5.90
N VAL A 298 9.12 7.70 6.62
CA VAL A 298 8.38 6.56 7.16
C VAL A 298 7.46 6.98 8.29
N LEU A 299 7.91 7.84 9.22
CA LEU A 299 7.05 8.32 10.31
C LEU A 299 5.83 9.11 9.80
N GLY A 300 6.02 9.92 8.76
CA GLY A 300 4.90 10.64 8.13
C GLY A 300 3.96 9.72 7.33
N ALA A 301 4.51 8.70 6.67
CA ALA A 301 3.70 7.66 6.03
C ALA A 301 2.89 6.87 7.06
N TYR A 302 3.52 6.46 8.16
CA TYR A 302 2.91 5.74 9.27
C TYR A 302 1.71 6.48 9.85
N LEU A 303 1.84 7.79 10.07
CA LEU A 303 0.72 8.63 10.53
C LEU A 303 -0.45 8.60 9.54
N SER A 304 -0.18 8.80 8.25
CA SER A 304 -1.20 8.83 7.21
C SER A 304 -1.92 7.48 7.07
N TRP A 305 -1.16 6.39 7.06
CA TRP A 305 -1.70 5.03 6.96
C TRP A 305 -2.46 4.59 8.21
N THR A 306 -2.04 5.03 9.40
CA THR A 306 -2.79 4.81 10.65
C THR A 306 -4.17 5.47 10.60
N LEU A 307 -4.25 6.70 10.06
CA LEU A 307 -5.53 7.40 9.90
C LEU A 307 -6.42 6.73 8.85
N MET A 308 -5.86 6.31 7.72
CA MET A 308 -6.62 5.59 6.69
C MET A 308 -7.14 4.23 7.20
N ALA A 309 -6.33 3.50 7.97
CA ALA A 309 -6.74 2.25 8.60
C ALA A 309 -7.91 2.46 9.58
N ALA A 310 -7.87 3.54 10.36
CA ALA A 310 -8.96 3.84 11.27
C ALA A 310 -10.23 4.31 10.54
N GLU A 311 -10.08 5.08 9.46
CA GLU A 311 -11.18 5.59 8.65
C GLU A 311 -11.95 4.48 7.91
N VAL A 312 -11.25 3.51 7.32
CA VAL A 312 -11.92 2.41 6.60
C VAL A 312 -12.81 1.57 7.55
N LEU A 313 -12.35 1.33 8.78
CA LEU A 313 -13.15 0.64 9.80
C LEU A 313 -14.32 1.52 10.28
N LEU A 314 -14.11 2.83 10.45
CA LEU A 314 -15.14 3.78 10.83
C LEU A 314 -16.29 3.80 9.80
N VAL A 315 -15.95 3.88 8.51
CA VAL A 315 -16.94 3.89 7.42
C VAL A 315 -17.70 2.56 7.36
N ALA A 316 -17.00 1.43 7.38
CA ALA A 316 -17.65 0.12 7.38
C ALA A 316 -18.55 -0.10 8.61
N ALA A 317 -18.21 0.47 9.77
CA ALA A 317 -19.03 0.42 10.97
C ALA A 317 -20.28 1.31 10.90
N ARG A 318 -20.16 2.52 10.33
CA ARG A 318 -21.30 3.41 10.06
C ARG A 318 -22.30 2.76 9.11
N ASP A 319 -21.79 2.03 8.13
CA ASP A 319 -22.56 1.25 7.18
C ASP A 319 -23.17 -0.05 7.74
N GLY A 320 -22.85 -0.38 8.99
CA GLY A 320 -23.39 -1.52 9.74
C GLY A 320 -22.74 -2.85 9.41
N ASP A 321 -21.58 -2.86 8.77
CA ASP A 321 -20.80 -4.08 8.46
C ASP A 321 -19.78 -4.40 9.57
N LEU A 322 -19.59 -3.50 10.55
CA LEU A 322 -18.77 -3.69 11.76
C LEU A 322 -19.54 -3.28 13.03
N PRO A 323 -19.13 -3.77 14.22
CA PRO A 323 -19.77 -3.42 15.50
C PRO A 323 -19.76 -1.90 15.78
N PRO A 324 -20.77 -1.37 16.49
CA PRO A 324 -20.95 0.07 16.68
C PRO A 324 -19.83 0.74 17.51
N VAL A 325 -18.99 -0.03 18.19
CA VAL A 325 -17.81 0.50 18.89
C VAL A 325 -16.84 1.19 17.93
N PHE A 326 -16.76 0.73 16.68
CA PHE A 326 -15.91 1.30 15.64
C PHE A 326 -16.53 2.52 14.96
N ALA A 327 -17.84 2.73 15.11
CA ALA A 327 -18.55 3.86 14.53
C ALA A 327 -18.46 5.16 15.38
N ARG A 328 -17.93 5.06 16.61
CA ARG A 328 -17.87 6.17 17.57
C ARG A 328 -16.56 6.94 17.46
N THR A 329 -16.64 8.26 17.38
CA THR A 329 -15.50 9.17 17.47
C THR A 329 -15.45 9.84 18.85
N ASN A 330 -14.27 10.28 19.27
CA ASN A 330 -14.10 11.07 20.49
C ASN A 330 -14.38 12.57 20.22
N ALA A 331 -14.26 13.42 21.26
CA ALA A 331 -14.45 14.88 21.15
C ALA A 331 -13.49 15.58 20.15
N ARG A 332 -12.48 14.88 19.65
CA ARG A 332 -11.50 15.37 18.68
C ARG A 332 -11.64 14.69 17.30
N ASP A 333 -12.80 14.07 17.06
CA ASP A 333 -13.18 13.37 15.83
C ASP A 333 -12.28 12.18 15.46
N VAL A 334 -11.67 11.53 16.46
CA VAL A 334 -10.83 10.35 16.24
C VAL A 334 -11.65 9.08 16.54
N PRO A 335 -11.73 8.09 15.62
CA PRO A 335 -12.41 6.81 15.86
C PRO A 335 -11.57 5.91 16.76
N VAL A 336 -11.62 6.14 18.08
CA VAL A 336 -10.75 5.49 19.06
C VAL A 336 -10.87 3.96 19.03
N GLY A 337 -12.07 3.41 18.84
CA GLY A 337 -12.25 1.95 18.74
C GLY A 337 -11.48 1.33 17.57
N ALA A 338 -11.53 1.98 16.40
CA ALA A 338 -10.81 1.55 15.21
C ALA A 338 -9.31 1.74 15.38
N LEU A 339 -8.88 2.89 15.91
CA LEU A 339 -7.48 3.18 16.20
C LEU A 339 -6.86 2.14 17.16
N THR A 340 -7.56 1.82 18.26
CA THR A 340 -7.09 0.80 19.22
C THR A 340 -6.98 -0.56 18.55
N MET A 341 -7.95 -0.96 17.74
CA MET A 341 -7.90 -2.24 17.03
C MET A 341 -6.74 -2.31 16.04
N SER A 342 -6.49 -1.24 15.27
CA SER A 342 -5.30 -1.13 14.41
C SER A 342 -4.01 -1.26 15.21
N THR A 343 -3.88 -0.53 16.33
CA THR A 343 -2.71 -0.60 17.21
C THR A 343 -2.49 -2.00 17.79
N LEU A 344 -3.55 -2.68 18.21
CA LEU A 344 -3.46 -4.05 18.70
C LEU A 344 -3.02 -5.04 17.61
N LEU A 345 -3.53 -4.90 16.38
CA LEU A 345 -3.07 -5.75 15.27
C LEU A 345 -1.60 -5.49 14.94
N VAL A 346 -1.18 -4.23 14.84
CA VAL A 346 0.24 -3.88 14.62
C VAL A 346 1.12 -4.44 15.73
N GLN A 347 0.70 -4.34 16.99
CA GLN A 347 1.42 -4.93 18.13
C GLN A 347 1.53 -6.45 18.02
N ALA A 348 0.45 -7.14 17.66
CA ALA A 348 0.46 -8.59 17.48
C ALA A 348 1.40 -9.01 16.34
N LEU A 349 1.36 -8.30 15.21
CA LEU A 349 2.25 -8.57 14.08
C LEU A 349 3.73 -8.22 14.38
N LEU A 350 4.01 -7.19 15.19
CA LEU A 350 5.36 -6.93 15.69
C LEU A 350 5.90 -8.05 16.59
N ILE A 351 5.02 -8.72 17.33
CA ILE A 351 5.41 -9.92 18.10
C ILE A 351 5.66 -11.10 17.14
N VAL A 352 4.86 -11.27 16.10
CA VAL A 352 5.08 -12.30 15.07
C VAL A 352 6.43 -12.12 14.38
N VAL A 353 6.84 -10.87 14.14
CA VAL A 353 8.15 -10.53 13.58
C VAL A 353 9.32 -11.11 14.37
N LEU A 354 9.22 -11.28 15.70
CA LEU A 354 10.29 -11.89 16.52
C LEU A 354 10.59 -13.35 16.15
N PHE A 355 9.61 -14.01 15.52
CA PHE A 355 9.72 -15.41 15.13
C PHE A 355 10.03 -15.56 13.64
N SER A 356 10.22 -14.44 12.93
CA SER A 356 10.47 -14.44 11.49
C SER A 356 11.96 -14.48 11.19
N THR A 357 12.34 -15.25 10.17
CA THR A 357 13.72 -15.28 9.66
C THR A 357 14.05 -14.01 8.85
N ASN A 358 13.03 -13.35 8.28
CA ASN A 358 13.19 -12.10 7.54
C ASN A 358 11.95 -11.21 7.71
N ALA A 359 11.94 -10.50 8.84
CA ALA A 359 10.84 -9.63 9.25
C ALA A 359 10.43 -8.60 8.21
N PHE A 360 11.40 -8.11 7.43
CA PHE A 360 11.18 -7.14 6.36
C PHE A 360 10.35 -7.73 5.22
N ASP A 361 10.77 -8.88 4.70
CA ASP A 361 10.09 -9.55 3.58
C ASP A 361 8.71 -10.06 3.99
N VAL A 362 8.55 -10.55 5.22
CA VAL A 362 7.25 -10.97 5.75
C VAL A 362 6.28 -9.81 5.87
N ALA A 363 6.70 -8.70 6.47
CA ALA A 363 5.81 -7.54 6.64
C ALA A 363 5.38 -7.00 5.27
N LEU A 364 6.32 -6.84 4.33
CA LEU A 364 6.05 -6.41 2.95
C LEU A 364 5.09 -7.37 2.22
N SER A 365 5.35 -8.67 2.30
CA SER A 365 4.57 -9.68 1.60
C SER A 365 3.16 -9.81 2.16
N LEU A 366 3.01 -9.73 3.49
CA LEU A 366 1.69 -9.70 4.15
C LEU A 366 0.91 -8.45 3.76
N THR A 367 1.53 -7.26 3.78
CA THR A 367 0.89 -6.02 3.33
C THR A 367 0.33 -6.15 1.92
N SER A 368 1.14 -6.70 1.02
CA SER A 368 0.77 -6.92 -0.37
C SER A 368 -0.36 -7.94 -0.50
N ALA A 369 -0.25 -9.09 0.16
CA ALA A 369 -1.27 -10.14 0.13
C ALA A 369 -2.64 -9.63 0.64
N PHE A 370 -2.66 -8.86 1.73
CA PHE A 370 -3.88 -8.25 2.25
C PHE A 370 -4.51 -7.22 1.29
N ALA A 371 -3.70 -6.50 0.50
CA ALA A 371 -4.18 -5.50 -0.46
C ALA A 371 -4.80 -6.12 -1.72
N LEU A 372 -4.38 -7.34 -2.09
CA LEU A 372 -4.80 -7.97 -3.35
C LEU A 372 -6.31 -8.23 -3.42
N ILE A 373 -6.93 -8.69 -2.33
CA ILE A 373 -8.39 -8.94 -2.29
C ILE A 373 -9.18 -7.65 -2.60
N PRO A 374 -8.96 -6.54 -1.87
CA PRO A 374 -9.59 -5.26 -2.20
C PRO A 374 -9.35 -4.79 -3.64
N TYR A 375 -8.15 -5.02 -4.20
CA TYR A 375 -7.83 -4.64 -5.57
C TYR A 375 -8.52 -5.49 -6.62
N VAL A 376 -8.59 -6.81 -6.44
CA VAL A 376 -9.36 -7.71 -7.30
C VAL A 376 -10.83 -7.34 -7.30
N LEU A 377 -11.41 -7.06 -6.12
CA LEU A 377 -12.80 -6.67 -6.00
C LEU A 377 -13.07 -5.30 -6.66
N THR A 378 -12.16 -4.34 -6.48
CA THR A 378 -12.30 -3.04 -7.14
C THR A 378 -12.20 -3.14 -8.66
N ALA A 379 -11.21 -3.88 -9.17
CA ALA A 379 -11.04 -4.11 -10.60
C ALA A 379 -12.26 -4.81 -11.20
N GLY A 380 -12.75 -5.85 -10.53
CA GLY A 380 -13.95 -6.59 -10.93
C GLY A 380 -15.21 -5.72 -10.94
N TYR A 381 -15.38 -4.82 -9.96
CA TYR A 381 -16.48 -3.86 -9.98
C TYR A 381 -16.35 -2.87 -11.15
N GLY A 382 -15.13 -2.36 -11.40
CA GLY A 382 -14.80 -1.55 -12.56
C GLY A 382 -15.19 -2.23 -13.88
N LEU A 383 -14.90 -3.52 -14.01
CA LEU A 383 -15.26 -4.33 -15.18
C LEU A 383 -16.78 -4.47 -15.32
N ARG A 384 -17.51 -4.72 -14.22
CA ARG A 384 -18.97 -4.78 -14.24
C ARG A 384 -19.61 -3.47 -14.70
N VAL A 385 -19.10 -2.33 -14.22
CA VAL A 385 -19.57 -1.00 -14.64
C VAL A 385 -19.25 -0.77 -16.11
N ALA A 386 -18.03 -1.06 -16.56
CA ALA A 386 -17.64 -0.88 -17.96
C ALA A 386 -18.43 -1.77 -18.92
N LEU A 387 -18.75 -3.01 -18.53
CA LEU A 387 -19.62 -3.91 -19.30
C LEU A 387 -21.06 -3.39 -19.39
N ALA A 388 -21.59 -2.82 -18.31
CA ALA A 388 -22.92 -2.23 -18.31
C ALA A 388 -22.98 -0.99 -19.22
N ASP A 389 -21.95 -0.12 -19.15
CA ASP A 389 -21.81 1.03 -20.04
C ASP A 389 -21.68 0.58 -21.52
N ALA A 390 -20.91 -0.47 -21.81
CA ALA A 390 -20.73 -0.98 -23.18
C ALA A 390 -22.01 -1.56 -23.80
N ARG A 391 -22.95 -2.02 -22.96
CA ARG A 391 -24.27 -2.49 -23.41
C ARG A 391 -25.22 -1.34 -23.73
N SER A 392 -25.03 -0.17 -23.12
CA SER A 392 -25.89 1.00 -23.30
C SER A 392 -25.32 2.00 -24.32
N ASP A 393 -24.00 2.07 -24.48
CA ASP A 393 -23.29 2.96 -25.38
C ASP A 393 -22.10 2.24 -26.05
N GLY A 394 -22.14 2.13 -27.38
CA GLY A 394 -21.09 1.53 -28.20
C GLY A 394 -19.93 2.47 -28.56
N SER A 395 -19.82 3.63 -27.93
CA SER A 395 -18.78 4.62 -28.24
C SER A 395 -17.36 4.09 -27.99
N ARG A 396 -16.38 4.60 -28.75
CA ARG A 396 -14.95 4.24 -28.60
C ARG A 396 -14.41 4.52 -27.20
N ALA A 397 -14.95 5.54 -26.52
CA ALA A 397 -14.57 5.87 -25.15
C ALA A 397 -14.98 4.76 -24.16
N VAL A 398 -16.14 4.14 -24.37
CA VAL A 398 -16.64 3.03 -23.56
C VAL A 398 -15.91 1.72 -23.88
N ALA A 399 -15.58 1.47 -25.15
CA ALA A 399 -14.73 0.33 -25.52
C ALA A 399 -13.34 0.42 -24.87
N GLY A 400 -12.70 1.59 -24.91
CA GLY A 400 -11.46 1.84 -24.17
C GLY A 400 -11.64 1.77 -22.64
N ALA A 401 -12.86 1.97 -22.14
CA ALA A 401 -13.16 1.78 -20.73
C ALA A 401 -13.11 0.31 -20.32
N LEU A 402 -13.73 -0.52 -21.13
CA LEU A 402 -13.82 -1.97 -20.97
C LEU A 402 -12.44 -2.64 -21.04
N VAL A 403 -11.61 -2.28 -22.03
CA VAL A 403 -10.27 -2.86 -22.19
C VAL A 403 -9.42 -2.65 -20.93
N VAL A 404 -9.35 -1.40 -20.44
CA VAL A 404 -8.59 -1.08 -19.22
C VAL A 404 -9.13 -1.86 -18.02
N ALA A 405 -10.45 -1.96 -17.84
CA ALA A 405 -11.04 -2.70 -16.72
C ALA A 405 -10.78 -4.21 -16.81
N ALA A 406 -10.82 -4.77 -18.02
CA ALA A 406 -10.47 -6.16 -18.28
C ALA A 406 -8.99 -6.43 -18.00
N CYS A 407 -8.09 -5.56 -18.48
CA CYS A 407 -6.66 -5.65 -18.20
C CYS A 407 -6.34 -5.51 -16.71
N ALA A 408 -6.97 -4.57 -16.00
CA ALA A 408 -6.82 -4.42 -14.55
C ALA A 408 -7.31 -5.66 -13.79
N THR A 409 -8.43 -6.24 -14.20
CA THR A 409 -8.98 -7.46 -13.59
C THR A 409 -8.06 -8.65 -13.85
N ALA A 410 -7.60 -8.83 -15.09
CA ALA A 410 -6.66 -9.90 -15.44
C ALA A 410 -5.34 -9.76 -14.66
N TYR A 411 -4.80 -8.54 -14.56
CA TYR A 411 -3.57 -8.27 -13.82
C TYR A 411 -3.72 -8.52 -12.31
N THR A 412 -4.80 -8.06 -11.68
CA THR A 412 -5.02 -8.28 -10.25
C THR A 412 -5.27 -9.75 -9.92
N LEU A 413 -5.93 -10.51 -10.80
CA LEU A 413 -6.05 -11.97 -10.69
C LEU A 413 -4.71 -12.68 -10.89
N PHE A 414 -3.90 -12.21 -11.85
CA PHE A 414 -2.53 -12.70 -12.04
C PHE A 414 -1.68 -12.47 -10.79
N LEU A 415 -1.71 -11.28 -10.18
CA LEU A 415 -1.02 -10.99 -8.94
C LEU A 415 -1.49 -11.91 -7.80
N LEU A 416 -2.80 -12.14 -7.68
CA LEU A 416 -3.36 -13.04 -6.68
C LEU A 416 -2.85 -14.48 -6.84
N ALA A 417 -2.74 -14.96 -8.08
CA ALA A 417 -2.17 -16.27 -8.37
C ALA A 417 -0.64 -16.31 -8.15
N ALA A 418 0.05 -15.23 -8.50
CA ALA A 418 1.51 -15.16 -8.50
C ALA A 418 2.11 -14.88 -7.11
N ALA A 419 1.37 -14.20 -6.22
CA ALA A 419 1.73 -13.87 -4.83
C ALA A 419 2.18 -15.06 -3.97
N GLY A 420 1.94 -16.28 -4.44
CA GLY A 420 2.24 -17.51 -3.70
C GLY A 420 1.10 -17.84 -2.74
N GLY A 421 0.71 -19.11 -2.70
CA GLY A 421 -0.37 -19.57 -1.84
C GLY A 421 -0.10 -19.25 -0.37
N GLN A 422 1.15 -19.31 0.08
CA GLN A 422 1.57 -19.11 1.47
C GLN A 422 1.09 -17.76 2.06
N TYR A 423 1.43 -16.61 1.47
CA TYR A 423 1.03 -15.32 2.04
C TYR A 423 -0.47 -15.06 1.94
N LEU A 424 -1.14 -15.60 0.91
CA LEU A 424 -2.59 -15.53 0.80
C LEU A 424 -3.28 -16.40 1.87
N LEU A 425 -2.73 -17.57 2.16
CA LEU A 425 -3.16 -18.46 3.24
C LEU A 425 -2.95 -17.79 4.61
N LEU A 426 -1.79 -17.17 4.84
CA LEU A 426 -1.52 -16.38 6.05
C LEU A 426 -2.48 -15.20 6.19
N ALA A 427 -2.83 -14.53 5.09
CA ALA A 427 -3.83 -13.46 5.13
C ALA A 427 -5.20 -13.98 5.60
N MET A 428 -5.60 -15.20 5.23
CA MET A 428 -6.85 -15.80 5.68
C MET A 428 -6.89 -16.05 7.19
N LEU A 429 -5.74 -16.27 7.86
CA LEU A 429 -5.67 -16.39 9.32
C LEU A 429 -6.09 -15.12 10.05
N VAL A 430 -5.98 -13.96 9.40
CA VAL A 430 -6.45 -12.68 9.96
C VAL A 430 -7.87 -12.34 9.50
N LEU A 431 -8.18 -12.58 8.22
CA LEU A 431 -9.49 -12.24 7.64
C LEU A 431 -10.64 -13.11 8.18
N VAL A 432 -10.39 -14.41 8.41
CA VAL A 432 -11.42 -15.34 8.88
C VAL A 432 -11.89 -15.00 10.31
N PRO A 433 -11.00 -14.81 11.31
CA PRO A 433 -11.42 -14.32 12.63
C PRO A 433 -12.12 -12.96 12.56
N GLY A 434 -11.72 -12.08 11.65
CA GLY A 434 -12.40 -10.81 11.39
C GLY A 434 -13.88 -10.97 11.04
N THR A 435 -14.25 -12.07 10.38
CA THR A 435 -15.64 -12.39 10.03
C THR A 435 -16.55 -12.53 11.28
N LEU A 436 -16.00 -12.81 12.46
CA LEU A 436 -16.75 -12.79 13.72
C LEU A 436 -17.29 -11.39 14.03
N LEU A 437 -16.53 -10.34 13.72
CA LEU A 437 -16.97 -8.96 13.91
C LEU A 437 -18.11 -8.61 12.96
N PHE A 438 -18.02 -9.07 11.70
CA PHE A 438 -19.10 -8.95 10.72
C PHE A 438 -20.37 -9.67 11.21
N ALA A 439 -20.24 -10.92 11.65
CA ALA A 439 -21.37 -11.70 12.16
C ALA A 439 -22.01 -11.06 13.40
N LEU A 440 -21.19 -10.53 14.33
CA LEU A 440 -21.67 -9.82 15.51
C LEU A 440 -22.43 -8.54 15.14
N ALA A 441 -21.92 -7.77 14.18
CA ALA A 441 -22.58 -6.56 13.69
C ALA A 441 -23.97 -6.86 13.08
N ARG A 442 -24.05 -7.91 12.26
CA ARG A 442 -25.29 -8.35 11.59
C ARG A 442 -26.31 -8.87 12.59
N ARG A 443 -25.89 -9.75 13.52
CA ARG A 443 -26.77 -10.30 14.56
C ARG A 443 -27.39 -9.21 15.44
N ARG A 444 -26.62 -8.18 15.80
CA ARG A 444 -27.13 -7.04 16.59
C ARG A 444 -28.21 -6.22 15.88
N ARG A 445 -28.24 -6.23 14.54
CA ARG A 445 -29.26 -5.56 13.73
C ARG A 445 -30.45 -6.46 13.38
N GLY A 446 -30.46 -7.72 13.83
CA GLY A 446 -31.48 -8.69 13.44
C GLY A 446 -31.36 -9.17 11.98
N ASP A 447 -30.26 -8.84 11.31
CA ASP A 447 -30.02 -9.18 9.92
C ASP A 447 -29.51 -10.62 9.77
N ARG A 448 -29.83 -11.26 8.64
CA ARG A 448 -29.17 -12.51 8.24
C ARG A 448 -27.66 -12.27 8.06
N VAL A 449 -26.84 -13.10 8.70
CA VAL A 449 -25.37 -12.92 8.66
C VAL A 449 -24.85 -12.99 7.23
N PHE A 450 -25.18 -14.05 6.49
CA PHE A 450 -24.75 -14.27 5.11
C PHE A 450 -25.93 -14.52 4.17
N GLN A 451 -25.80 -14.08 2.93
CA GLN A 451 -26.61 -14.53 1.79
C GLN A 451 -26.12 -15.90 1.28
N ARG A 452 -26.93 -16.59 0.47
CA ARG A 452 -26.61 -17.94 -0.04
C ARG A 452 -25.24 -18.02 -0.74
N GLY A 453 -24.87 -17.01 -1.52
CA GLY A 453 -23.55 -16.95 -2.18
C GLY A 453 -22.39 -16.59 -1.24
N GLU A 454 -22.65 -15.81 -0.19
CA GLU A 454 -21.63 -15.39 0.79
C GLU A 454 -21.16 -16.56 1.66
N TRP A 455 -22.01 -17.57 1.88
CA TRP A 455 -21.63 -18.81 2.57
C TRP A 455 -20.54 -19.59 1.84
N VAL A 456 -20.56 -19.62 0.51
CA VAL A 456 -19.53 -20.29 -0.29
C VAL A 456 -18.19 -19.57 -0.13
N VAL A 457 -18.19 -18.24 -0.20
CA VAL A 457 -16.98 -17.42 0.01
C VAL A 457 -16.42 -17.64 1.41
N PHE A 458 -17.27 -17.66 2.44
CA PHE A 458 -16.84 -17.92 3.81
C PHE A 458 -16.27 -19.32 3.98
N ALA A 459 -16.90 -20.35 3.41
CA ALA A 459 -16.42 -21.73 3.49
C ALA A 459 -15.04 -21.89 2.83
N VAL A 460 -14.82 -21.26 1.66
CA VAL A 460 -13.52 -21.24 0.99
C VAL A 460 -12.47 -20.53 1.82
N ALA A 461 -12.80 -19.37 2.41
CA ALA A 461 -11.88 -18.62 3.27
C ALA A 461 -11.48 -19.44 4.52
N VAL A 462 -12.44 -20.14 5.15
CA VAL A 462 -12.18 -21.02 6.30
C VAL A 462 -11.28 -22.20 5.90
N ALA A 463 -11.55 -22.85 4.77
CA ALA A 463 -10.71 -23.95 4.28
C ALA A 463 -9.27 -23.48 4.05
N ALA A 464 -9.09 -22.29 3.47
CA ALA A 464 -7.77 -21.68 3.28
C ALA A 464 -7.08 -21.35 4.63
N ALA A 465 -7.80 -20.79 5.60
CA ALA A 465 -7.24 -20.53 6.94
C ALA A 465 -6.83 -21.82 7.68
N LEU A 466 -7.64 -22.89 7.58
CA LEU A 466 -7.31 -24.19 8.16
C LEU A 466 -6.09 -24.81 7.49
N ALA A 467 -5.99 -24.75 6.16
CA ALA A 467 -4.81 -25.20 5.43
C ALA A 467 -3.56 -24.42 5.87
N ALA A 468 -3.67 -23.10 6.04
CA ALA A 468 -2.58 -22.27 6.56
C ALA A 468 -2.09 -22.73 7.94
N ALA A 469 -3.03 -22.96 8.87
CA ALA A 469 -2.72 -23.41 10.23
C ALA A 469 -2.04 -24.79 10.25
N VAL A 470 -2.51 -25.73 9.42
CA VAL A 470 -1.90 -27.05 9.28
C VAL A 470 -0.48 -26.93 8.72
N LEU A 471 -0.30 -26.18 7.64
CA LEU A 471 1.01 -26.01 7.00
C LEU A 471 2.02 -25.33 7.91
N LEU A 472 1.59 -24.37 8.74
CA LEU A 472 2.42 -23.79 9.80
C LEU A 472 2.80 -24.82 10.87
N SER A 473 1.84 -25.64 11.33
CA SER A 473 2.09 -26.63 12.39
C SER A 473 3.07 -27.74 11.97
N VAL A 474 3.14 -28.04 10.67
CA VAL A 474 4.02 -29.07 10.10
C VAL A 474 5.36 -28.46 9.64
N GLY A 475 5.54 -27.14 9.75
CA GLY A 475 6.74 -26.44 9.29
C GLY A 475 6.88 -26.38 7.76
N ALA A 476 5.78 -26.62 7.02
CA ALA A 476 5.76 -26.50 5.56
C ALA A 476 5.66 -25.04 5.09
N ILE A 477 5.20 -24.15 5.98
CA ILE A 477 5.23 -22.70 5.83
C ILE A 477 6.11 -22.15 6.95
N GLU A 478 7.16 -21.42 6.58
CA GLU A 478 7.96 -20.62 7.51
C GLU A 478 7.46 -19.17 7.49
N ILE A 479 7.43 -18.56 8.68
CA ILE A 479 7.21 -17.11 8.86
C ILE A 479 8.59 -16.53 9.15
#